data_AF-A0A1M6AVX8-F1
#
_entry.id   AF-A0A1M6AVX8-F1
#
_cell.length_a   1.000
_cell.length_b   1.000
_cell.length_c   1.000
_cell.angle_alpha   90.00
_cell.angle_beta   90.00
_cell.angle_gamma   90.00
#
_symmetry.space_group_name_H-M   'P 1'
#
loop_
_entity.id
_entity.type
_entity.pdbx_description
1 polymer ?
#
loop_
_entity_poly.entity_id
_entity_poly.type
_entity_poly.pdbx_seq_one_letter_code
_entity_poly.pdbx_strand_id
1 'polypeptide(L)'
;MMFDKIKDKINEDYVKEGAKKTRKKDITHTLDNQEEIDKKMSNTSFLEKYAELGKLMINMLKDYKKGTYGEVPWFTIASIVFALLYVLNPLDLIPDFIPGFGYIDDMSVFTLALKFIETDLHKYMDWKLEETE
;
A
#
# COMPACT_ATOMS: atom_id res chain seq x y z
N MET A 1 3.75 15.17 -15.38
CA MET A 1 3.00 14.87 -14.13
C MET A 1 3.50 13.55 -13.57
N MET A 2 3.24 13.24 -12.29
CA MET A 2 3.71 11.98 -11.66
C MET A 2 3.23 10.71 -12.39
N PHE A 3 2.05 10.79 -13.00
CA PHE A 3 1.46 9.75 -13.84
C PHE A 3 2.25 9.42 -15.13
N ASP A 4 2.95 10.39 -15.71
CA ASP A 4 3.73 10.15 -16.94
C ASP A 4 4.98 9.31 -16.64
N LYS A 5 5.60 9.53 -15.46
CA LYS A 5 6.74 8.74 -14.99
C LYS A 5 6.36 7.29 -14.65
N ILE A 6 5.12 7.05 -14.23
CA ILE A 6 4.60 5.70 -13.94
C ILE A 6 4.46 4.89 -15.24
N LYS A 7 3.97 5.51 -16.33
CA LYS A 7 3.90 4.86 -17.65
C LYS A 7 5.28 4.49 -18.18
N ASP A 8 6.28 5.32 -17.91
CA ASP A 8 7.66 5.03 -18.34
C ASP A 8 8.31 3.89 -17.54
N LYS A 9 7.95 3.71 -16.26
CA LYS A 9 8.47 2.61 -15.40
C LYS A 9 7.72 1.29 -15.61
N ILE A 10 6.39 1.31 -15.64
CA ILE A 10 5.56 0.14 -15.97
C ILE A 10 5.37 0.13 -17.49
N ASN A 11 6.47 -0.13 -18.18
CA ASN A 11 6.54 -0.17 -19.63
C ASN A 11 6.53 -1.62 -20.13
N GLU A 12 6.55 -1.76 -21.45
CA GLU A 12 6.55 -3.06 -22.11
C GLU A 12 7.72 -3.96 -21.67
N ASP A 13 8.89 -3.36 -21.37
CA ASP A 13 10.08 -4.10 -20.96
C ASP A 13 9.97 -4.64 -19.53
N TYR A 14 9.35 -3.88 -18.61
CA TYR A 14 9.03 -4.37 -17.26
C TYR A 14 8.10 -5.59 -17.31
N VAL A 15 7.05 -5.52 -18.15
CA VAL A 15 6.11 -6.64 -18.34
C VAL A 15 6.81 -7.84 -18.98
N LYS A 16 7.68 -7.61 -19.96
CA LYS A 16 8.48 -8.67 -20.61
C LYS A 16 9.44 -9.34 -19.65
N GLU A 17 10.13 -8.59 -18.80
CA GLU A 17 11.05 -9.14 -17.79
C GLU A 17 10.31 -9.96 -16.72
N GLY A 18 9.13 -9.52 -16.30
CA GLY A 18 8.25 -10.31 -15.43
C GLY A 18 7.82 -11.62 -16.09
N ALA A 19 7.34 -11.54 -17.34
CA ALA A 19 6.88 -12.71 -18.10
C ALA A 19 7.99 -13.75 -18.37
N LYS A 20 9.24 -13.31 -18.57
CA LYS A 20 10.40 -14.21 -18.74
C LYS A 20 10.70 -15.06 -17.51
N LYS A 21 10.32 -14.59 -16.31
CA LYS A 21 10.56 -15.29 -15.03
C LYS A 21 9.50 -16.36 -14.73
N THR A 22 8.34 -16.27 -15.38
CA THR A 22 7.22 -17.20 -15.22
C THR A 22 7.47 -18.54 -15.90
N ARG A 23 7.16 -19.64 -15.21
CA ARG A 23 7.36 -21.02 -15.68
C ARG A 23 6.02 -21.72 -15.82
N LYS A 24 5.97 -22.78 -16.64
CA LYS A 24 4.76 -23.61 -16.82
C LYS A 24 4.22 -24.20 -15.52
N LYS A 25 5.09 -24.47 -14.54
CA LYS A 25 4.67 -24.98 -13.21
C LYS A 25 3.91 -23.94 -12.38
N ASP A 26 4.12 -22.65 -12.65
CA ASP A 26 3.45 -21.58 -11.92
C ASP A 26 1.96 -21.50 -12.33
N ILE A 27 1.63 -21.98 -13.54
CA ILE A 27 0.26 -22.14 -14.01
C ILE A 27 -0.51 -23.10 -13.10
N THR A 28 0.07 -24.25 -12.76
CA THR A 28 -0.57 -25.24 -11.88
C THR A 28 -0.85 -24.64 -10.50
N HIS A 29 0.13 -23.94 -9.91
CA HIS A 29 -0.06 -23.26 -8.64
C HIS A 29 -1.14 -22.16 -8.71
N THR A 30 -1.21 -21.39 -9.80
CA THR A 30 -2.27 -20.39 -9.99
C THR A 30 -3.66 -21.03 -10.10
N LEU A 31 -3.79 -22.14 -10.83
CA LEU A 31 -5.06 -22.85 -11.00
C LEU A 31 -5.51 -23.54 -9.72
N ASP A 32 -4.58 -24.11 -8.95
CA ASP A 32 -4.88 -24.76 -7.67
C ASP A 32 -5.41 -23.75 -6.61
N ASN A 33 -5.08 -22.47 -6.75
CA ASN A 33 -5.52 -21.38 -5.86
C ASN A 33 -6.63 -20.50 -6.48
N GLN A 34 -7.26 -20.95 -7.57
CA GLN A 34 -8.22 -20.15 -8.33
C GLN A 34 -9.36 -19.58 -7.46
N GLU A 35 -9.95 -20.38 -6.57
CA GLU A 35 -11.05 -19.92 -5.72
C GLU A 35 -10.64 -18.79 -4.77
N GLU A 36 -9.41 -18.82 -4.25
CA GLU A 36 -8.89 -17.76 -3.38
C GLU A 36 -8.62 -16.47 -4.16
N ILE A 37 -8.11 -16.60 -5.39
CA ILE A 37 -7.88 -15.49 -6.32
C ILE A 37 -9.22 -14.85 -6.71
N ASP A 38 -10.21 -15.66 -7.09
CA ASP A 38 -11.55 -15.21 -7.46
C ASP A 38 -12.23 -14.52 -6.27
N LYS A 39 -12.09 -15.06 -5.06
CA LYS A 39 -12.60 -14.42 -3.84
C LYS A 39 -11.91 -13.08 -3.56
N LYS A 40 -10.59 -12.96 -3.76
CA LYS A 40 -9.87 -11.69 -3.57
C LYS A 40 -10.22 -10.65 -4.64
N MET A 41 -10.42 -11.06 -5.89
CA MET A 41 -10.77 -10.16 -7.00
C MET A 41 -12.24 -9.73 -6.99
N SER A 42 -13.16 -10.60 -6.59
CA SER A 42 -14.60 -10.30 -6.53
C SER A 42 -15.04 -9.63 -5.23
N ASN A 43 -14.19 -9.62 -4.21
CA ASN A 43 -14.49 -8.98 -2.94
C ASN A 43 -14.33 -7.46 -3.05
N THR A 44 -15.36 -6.80 -3.59
CA THR A 44 -15.50 -5.33 -3.61
C THR A 44 -15.28 -4.72 -2.23
N SER A 45 -15.68 -5.41 -1.16
CA SER A 45 -15.47 -4.94 0.22
C SER A 45 -13.99 -4.91 0.63
N PHE A 46 -13.14 -5.77 0.06
CA PHE A 46 -11.69 -5.69 0.26
C PHE A 46 -11.14 -4.40 -0.35
N LEU A 47 -11.43 -4.13 -1.64
CA LEU A 47 -10.97 -2.92 -2.32
C LEU A 47 -11.52 -1.65 -1.66
N GLU A 48 -12.78 -1.68 -1.25
CA GLU A 48 -13.43 -0.59 -0.51
C GLU A 48 -12.72 -0.33 0.82
N LYS A 49 -12.40 -1.38 1.60
CA LYS A 49 -11.65 -1.25 2.86
C LYS A 49 -10.30 -0.54 2.66
N TYR A 50 -9.51 -0.91 1.64
CA TYR A 50 -8.22 -0.23 1.39
C TYR A 50 -8.40 1.20 0.90
N ALA A 51 -9.43 1.46 0.09
CA ALA A 51 -9.76 2.82 -0.33
C ALA A 51 -10.13 3.70 0.87
N GLU A 52 -10.95 3.21 1.79
CA GLU A 52 -11.31 3.92 3.02
C GLU A 52 -10.11 4.15 3.95
N LEU A 53 -9.24 3.14 4.12
CA LEU A 53 -7.99 3.29 4.87
C LEU A 53 -7.08 4.36 4.25
N GLY A 54 -6.92 4.35 2.92
CA GLY A 54 -6.14 5.36 2.21
C GLY A 54 -6.71 6.78 2.39
N LYS A 55 -8.03 6.93 2.36
CA LYS A 55 -8.70 8.22 2.64
C LYS A 55 -8.44 8.67 4.08
N LEU A 56 -8.56 7.77 5.05
CA LEU A 56 -8.32 8.07 6.47
C LEU A 56 -6.89 8.57 6.68
N MET A 57 -5.91 7.86 6.12
CA MET A 57 -4.49 8.22 6.12
C MET A 57 -4.24 9.61 5.53
N ILE A 58 -4.83 9.91 4.37
CA ILE A 58 -4.72 11.24 3.73
C ILE A 58 -5.33 12.34 4.61
N ASN A 59 -6.46 12.08 5.24
CA ASN A 59 -7.11 13.07 6.12
C ASN A 59 -6.26 13.33 7.37
N MET A 60 -5.70 12.29 7.98
CA MET A 60 -4.77 12.43 9.11
C MET A 60 -3.56 13.29 8.76
N LEU A 61 -2.95 13.09 7.57
CA LEU A 61 -1.85 13.94 7.11
C LEU A 61 -2.27 15.41 6.92
N LYS A 62 -3.48 15.66 6.41
CA LYS A 62 -3.99 17.03 6.24
C LYS A 62 -4.16 17.73 7.58
N ASP A 63 -4.73 17.06 8.56
CA ASP A 63 -5.03 17.64 9.87
C ASP A 63 -3.78 17.76 10.75
N TYR A 64 -2.84 16.82 10.61
CA TYR A 64 -1.48 16.96 11.15
C TYR A 64 -0.78 18.19 10.56
N LYS A 65 -0.82 18.39 9.24
CA LYS A 65 -0.22 19.55 8.57
C LYS A 65 -0.87 20.87 8.99
N LYS A 66 -2.19 20.89 9.26
CA LYS A 66 -2.91 22.06 9.76
C LYS A 66 -2.63 22.35 11.24
N GLY A 67 -2.09 21.38 11.98
CA GLY A 67 -1.87 21.47 13.42
C GLY A 67 -3.14 21.21 14.26
N THR A 68 -4.25 20.80 13.63
CA THR A 68 -5.50 20.46 14.34
C THR A 68 -5.44 19.08 14.99
N TYR A 69 -4.57 18.20 14.48
CA TYR A 69 -4.30 16.89 15.07
C TYR A 69 -2.78 16.64 15.17
N GLY A 70 -2.16 17.26 16.17
CA GLY A 70 -0.70 17.33 16.30
C GLY A 70 -0.05 16.30 17.24
N GLU A 71 -0.81 15.70 18.16
CA GLU A 71 -0.30 14.79 19.20
C GLU A 71 -0.12 13.34 18.68
N VAL A 72 0.56 13.19 17.56
CA VAL A 72 0.80 11.90 16.91
C VAL A 72 2.29 11.63 16.88
N PRO A 73 2.74 10.39 17.20
CA PRO A 73 4.14 10.03 17.01
C PRO A 73 4.58 10.30 15.56
N TRP A 74 5.74 10.95 15.41
CA TRP A 74 6.30 11.22 14.07
C TRP A 74 6.46 9.95 13.23
N PHE A 75 6.78 8.83 13.88
CA PHE A 75 6.90 7.53 13.24
C PHE A 75 5.61 7.13 12.48
N THR A 76 4.45 7.45 13.03
CA THR A 76 3.14 7.16 12.43
C THR A 76 2.94 8.00 11.16
N ILE A 77 3.25 9.29 11.21
CA ILE A 77 3.18 10.20 10.06
C ILE A 77 4.13 9.74 8.95
N ALA A 78 5.37 9.40 9.29
CA ALA A 78 6.36 8.91 8.35
C ALA A 78 5.92 7.58 7.70
N SER A 79 5.36 6.66 8.49
CA SER A 79 4.85 5.37 8.01
C SER A 79 3.65 5.52 7.09
N ILE A 80 2.74 6.45 7.37
CA ILE A 80 1.60 6.78 6.50
C ILE A 80 2.10 7.35 5.17
N VAL A 81 3.03 8.30 5.19
CA VAL A 81 3.63 8.87 3.98
C VAL A 81 4.30 7.78 3.16
N PHE A 82 5.11 6.93 3.79
CA PHE A 82 5.78 5.81 3.14
C PHE A 82 4.78 4.85 2.47
N ALA A 83 3.75 4.43 3.19
CA ALA A 83 2.72 3.53 2.68
C ALA A 83 1.92 4.14 1.51
N LEU A 84 1.57 5.43 1.56
CA LEU A 84 0.87 6.11 0.47
C LEU A 84 1.77 6.30 -0.77
N LEU A 85 3.04 6.66 -0.57
CA LEU A 85 4.01 6.74 -1.66
C LEU A 85 4.24 5.37 -2.30
N TYR A 86 4.18 4.29 -1.52
CA TYR A 86 4.27 2.92 -2.00
C TYR A 86 3.09 2.53 -2.88
N VAL A 87 1.86 2.83 -2.45
CA VAL A 87 0.65 2.62 -3.28
C VAL A 87 0.73 3.41 -4.59
N LEU A 88 1.29 4.61 -4.54
CA LEU A 88 1.39 5.49 -5.70
C LEU A 88 2.49 5.06 -6.70
N ASN A 89 3.62 4.58 -6.19
CA ASN A 89 4.70 4.04 -7.02
C ASN A 89 5.44 2.91 -6.28
N PRO A 90 4.96 1.65 -6.40
CA PRO A 90 5.57 0.52 -5.69
C PRO A 90 7.03 0.29 -6.10
N LEU A 91 7.41 0.72 -7.31
CA LEU A 91 8.74 0.52 -7.91
C LEU A 91 9.74 1.68 -7.63
N ASP A 92 9.38 2.70 -6.84
CA ASP A 92 10.30 3.81 -6.48
C ASP A 92 10.96 3.66 -5.12
N LEU A 93 10.27 3.04 -4.16
CA LEU A 93 10.72 2.97 -2.77
C LEU A 93 11.73 1.86 -2.49
N ILE A 94 11.91 0.95 -3.44
CA ILE A 94 12.96 -0.05 -3.44
C ILE A 94 14.02 0.42 -4.45
N PRO A 95 14.93 1.34 -4.05
CA PRO A 95 16.15 1.53 -4.84
C PRO A 95 16.95 0.21 -4.82
N ASP A 96 17.82 0.01 -5.81
CA ASP A 96 18.74 -1.14 -5.96
C ASP A 96 19.77 -1.30 -4.79
N PHE A 97 19.46 -0.80 -3.59
CA PHE A 97 20.38 -0.52 -2.49
C PHE A 97 20.33 -1.52 -1.33
N ILE A 98 19.52 -2.58 -1.39
CA ILE A 98 19.55 -3.65 -0.36
C ILE A 98 19.94 -5.00 -0.96
N PRO A 99 21.25 -5.25 -1.14
CA PRO A 99 21.75 -6.60 -1.42
C PRO A 99 21.35 -7.55 -0.28
N GLY A 100 20.61 -8.62 -0.59
CA GLY A 100 20.23 -9.66 0.37
C GLY A 100 18.79 -9.61 0.89
N PHE A 101 17.97 -8.63 0.47
CA PHE A 101 16.55 -8.51 0.82
C PHE A 101 15.58 -9.02 -0.27
N GLY A 102 16.10 -9.69 -1.31
CA GLY A 102 15.24 -10.39 -2.26
C GLY A 102 14.35 -11.37 -1.50
N TYR A 103 13.04 -11.35 -1.75
CA TYR A 103 11.96 -12.15 -1.14
C TYR A 103 11.09 -11.49 -0.05
N ILE A 104 11.23 -10.20 0.26
CA ILE A 104 10.11 -9.54 0.96
C ILE A 104 9.01 -9.26 -0.07
N ASP A 105 7.89 -9.99 0.06
CA ASP A 105 6.71 -9.78 -0.79
C ASP A 105 6.17 -8.36 -0.59
N ASP A 106 5.93 -7.68 -1.71
CA ASP A 106 5.59 -6.26 -1.82
C ASP A 106 4.37 -5.86 -0.94
N MET A 107 3.41 -6.77 -0.78
CA MET A 107 2.24 -6.58 0.07
C MET A 107 2.51 -6.78 1.57
N SER A 108 3.58 -7.50 1.93
CA SER A 108 3.93 -7.78 3.32
C SER A 108 4.47 -6.54 4.02
N VAL A 109 5.28 -5.72 3.34
CA VAL A 109 5.78 -4.44 3.89
C VAL A 109 4.63 -3.47 4.14
N PHE A 110 3.74 -3.33 3.17
CA PHE A 110 2.57 -2.47 3.28
C PHE A 110 1.66 -2.92 4.43
N THR A 111 1.36 -4.22 4.51
CA THR A 111 0.54 -4.80 5.58
C THR A 111 1.18 -4.62 6.95
N LEU A 112 2.50 -4.78 7.06
CA LEU A 112 3.23 -4.60 8.31
C LEU A 112 3.23 -3.12 8.75
N ALA A 113 3.45 -2.19 7.82
CA ALA A 113 3.36 -0.76 8.09
C ALA A 113 1.97 -0.37 8.58
N LEU A 114 0.91 -0.90 7.97
CA LEU A 114 -0.47 -0.69 8.42
C LEU A 114 -0.70 -1.18 9.85
N LYS A 115 -0.20 -2.37 10.22
CA LYS A 115 -0.31 -2.87 11.59
C LYS A 115 0.36 -1.97 12.62
N PHE A 116 1.49 -1.35 12.29
CA PHE A 116 2.19 -0.48 13.21
C PHE A 116 1.46 0.85 13.47
N ILE A 117 0.68 1.33 12.51
CA ILE A 117 -0.06 2.59 12.62
C ILE A 117 -1.55 2.40 12.93
N GLU A 118 -2.04 1.16 12.96
CA GLU A 118 -3.46 0.83 13.14
C GLU A 118 -4.04 1.48 14.39
N THR A 119 -3.34 1.37 15.53
CA THR A 119 -3.78 1.99 16.79
C THR A 119 -3.90 3.50 16.71
N ASP A 120 -2.99 4.17 15.99
CA ASP A 120 -3.04 5.63 15.87
C ASP A 120 -4.09 6.09 14.85
N LEU A 121 -4.34 5.29 13.80
CA LEU A 121 -5.45 5.52 12.88
C LEU A 121 -6.81 5.38 13.59
N HIS A 122 -6.94 4.43 14.52
CA HIS A 122 -8.14 4.30 15.36
C HIS A 122 -8.35 5.54 16.23
N LYS A 123 -7.33 5.99 16.96
CA LYS A 123 -7.43 7.22 17.77
C LYS A 123 -7.80 8.45 16.93
N TYR A 124 -7.26 8.54 15.71
CA TYR A 124 -7.60 9.62 14.80
C TYR A 124 -9.06 9.54 14.33
N MET A 125 -9.56 8.34 14.08
CA MET A 125 -10.96 8.11 13.72
C MET A 125 -11.90 8.49 14.86
N ASP A 126 -11.57 8.09 16.10
CA ASP A 126 -12.36 8.43 17.30
C ASP A 126 -12.42 9.96 17.48
N TRP A 127 -11.27 10.64 17.40
CA TRP A 127 -11.20 12.10 17.43
C TRP A 127 -12.05 12.76 16.33
N LYS A 128 -12.07 12.21 15.12
CA LYS A 128 -12.89 12.74 14.02
C LYS A 128 -14.39 12.60 14.26
N LEU A 129 -14.81 11.53 14.92
CA LEU A 129 -16.21 11.33 15.28
C LEU A 129 -16.63 12.34 16.34
N GLU A 130 -15.80 12.56 17.37
CA GLU A 130 -16.04 13.55 18.42
C GLU A 130 -16.13 15.00 17.89
N GLU A 131 -15.36 15.35 16.86
CA GLU A 131 -15.40 16.71 16.28
C GLU A 131 -16.59 16.96 15.33
N THR A 132 -17.31 15.90 14.95
CA THR A 132 -18.49 15.99 14.07
C THR A 132 -19.81 16.05 14.85
N GLU A 133 -19.78 15.77 16.16
CA GLU A 133 -20.91 15.95 17.10
C GLU A 133 -20.98 17.38 17.65
#